data_AF-A0A815JS32-F1
#
_entry.id   AF-A0A815JS32-F1
#
_cell.length_a   1.000
_cell.length_b   1.000
_cell.length_c   1.000
_cell.angle_alpha   90.00
_cell.angle_beta   90.00
_cell.angle_gamma   90.00
#
_symmetry.space_group_name_H-M   'P 1'
#
loop_
_entity.id
_entity.type
_entity.pdbx_description
1 polymer ?
#
loop_
_entity_poly.entity_id
_entity_poly.type
_entity_poly.pdbx_seq_one_letter_code
_entity_poly.pdbx_strand_id
1 'polypeptide(L)'
;LLWYDLFKRMFYTILIVILIQPTCLLSVDVDNKREEMLNNNYSHILSSKDIDKYFTLVTTIDKPISLKKYYGMQDLSINYYPGTINIILSVPHDGDLKSNLNTRPLGGCKKQNSSSTKCIYQHPCPMAYKMNQIDCPISRGRDTNTRLLALALRYELNKLINLKPFVIINRIQRLKVDMNRFIDEATFGYGENMKAWMLYHFYIQHARELIVRNIGKGILFDIHSQSHIEGWVEIGYLITSEQLKNGKYSFRKSTLTSTLPFNETELITGYKSLGYFIEKYNYPATPSPSHPKPPYSSYYEWGYIIDEYGARLRTDNFSAIMIESPSKQLLNKTRLFFYAKSLAKALADYLIELNIIEEFSENIKMNRRVVSYKTTIISEINGKHNSTDNYSTSTSPYSSEQSQNGGNDPNKILQNPIETRNSSDFLRSYYDPEQT
;
A
#
# COMPACT_ATOMS: atom_id res chain seq x y z
N LEU A 1 46.24 -46.18 -18.28
CA LEU A 1 45.59 -45.69 -17.05
C LEU A 1 45.32 -44.18 -17.09
N LEU A 2 46.28 -43.30 -17.41
CA LEU A 2 46.03 -41.84 -17.53
C LEU A 2 45.02 -41.44 -18.63
N TRP A 3 44.94 -42.16 -19.75
CA TRP A 3 44.01 -41.84 -20.83
C TRP A 3 42.55 -42.22 -20.51
N TYR A 4 42.34 -43.20 -19.62
CA TYR A 4 41.01 -43.65 -19.23
C TYR A 4 40.34 -42.68 -18.26
N ASP A 5 41.12 -42.06 -17.36
CA ASP A 5 40.62 -41.02 -16.44
C ASP A 5 40.31 -39.68 -17.13
N LEU A 6 41.06 -39.32 -18.18
CA LEU A 6 40.75 -38.13 -18.98
C LEU A 6 39.43 -38.30 -19.73
N PHE A 7 39.18 -39.48 -20.29
CA PHE A 7 37.94 -39.78 -21.01
C PHE A 7 36.72 -39.82 -20.07
N LYS A 8 36.88 -40.38 -18.86
CA LYS A 8 35.82 -40.39 -17.84
C LYS A 8 35.46 -38.98 -17.36
N ARG A 9 36.44 -38.09 -17.18
CA ARG A 9 36.21 -36.70 -16.77
C ARG A 9 35.57 -35.87 -17.89
N MET A 10 35.95 -36.08 -19.15
CA MET A 10 35.28 -35.44 -20.29
C MET A 10 33.83 -35.90 -20.43
N PHE A 11 33.54 -37.19 -20.27
CA PHE A 11 32.16 -37.71 -20.34
C PHE A 11 31.29 -37.18 -19.20
N TYR A 12 31.80 -37.11 -17.97
CA TYR A 12 31.06 -36.53 -16.84
C TYR A 12 30.83 -35.03 -17.00
N THR A 13 31.79 -34.29 -17.57
CA THR A 13 31.63 -32.84 -17.81
C THR A 13 30.61 -32.57 -18.91
N ILE A 14 30.58 -33.39 -19.97
CA ILE A 14 29.58 -33.29 -21.05
C ILE A 14 28.18 -33.69 -20.55
N LEU A 15 28.06 -34.72 -19.70
CA LEU A 15 26.77 -35.12 -19.12
C LEU A 15 26.23 -34.04 -18.16
N ILE A 16 27.09 -33.38 -17.40
CA ILE A 16 26.73 -32.26 -16.50
C ILE A 16 26.35 -31.01 -17.31
N VAL A 17 27.01 -30.73 -18.44
CA VAL A 17 26.65 -29.60 -19.32
C VAL A 17 25.34 -29.84 -20.08
N ILE A 18 25.00 -31.09 -20.40
CA ILE A 18 23.71 -31.45 -21.04
C ILE A 18 22.58 -31.50 -20.00
N LEU A 19 22.85 -31.86 -18.74
CA LEU A 19 21.85 -31.87 -17.65
C LEU A 19 21.70 -30.50 -16.93
N ILE A 20 22.62 -29.56 -17.17
CA ILE A 20 22.59 -28.18 -16.61
C ILE A 20 22.49 -27.13 -17.74
N GLN A 21 21.82 -27.45 -18.85
CA GLN A 21 21.24 -26.39 -19.68
C GLN A 21 20.00 -25.82 -18.98
N PRO A 22 19.80 -24.48 -19.00
CA PRO A 22 18.86 -23.83 -18.11
C PRO A 22 17.44 -24.18 -18.54
N THR A 23 16.70 -24.83 -17.65
CA THR A 23 15.23 -24.84 -17.66
C THR A 23 14.64 -23.40 -17.70
N CYS A 24 15.46 -22.38 -17.41
CA CYS A 24 15.12 -20.97 -17.59
C CYS A 24 14.74 -20.58 -19.04
N LEU A 25 15.46 -21.03 -20.07
CA LEU A 25 15.18 -20.59 -21.46
C LEU A 25 13.90 -21.22 -22.03
N LEU A 26 13.62 -22.48 -21.68
CA LEU A 26 12.37 -23.14 -22.04
C LEU A 26 11.18 -22.61 -21.21
N SER A 27 11.38 -22.26 -19.93
CA SER A 27 10.30 -21.67 -19.12
C SER A 27 9.88 -20.28 -19.61
N VAL A 28 10.84 -19.42 -19.99
CA VAL A 28 10.55 -18.08 -20.53
C VAL A 28 9.85 -18.18 -21.88
N ASP A 29 10.25 -19.12 -22.74
CA ASP A 29 9.62 -19.30 -24.06
C ASP A 29 8.24 -19.98 -23.96
N VAL A 30 8.02 -20.86 -22.97
CA VAL A 30 6.70 -21.45 -22.66
C VAL A 30 5.77 -20.43 -22.01
N ASP A 31 6.25 -19.60 -21.08
CA ASP A 31 5.47 -18.53 -20.47
C ASP A 31 5.15 -17.42 -21.47
N ASN A 32 6.09 -17.06 -22.36
CA ASN A 32 5.82 -16.14 -23.46
C ASN A 32 4.81 -16.72 -24.45
N LYS A 33 4.94 -18.00 -24.84
CA LYS A 33 3.95 -18.67 -25.71
C LYS A 33 2.60 -18.85 -25.03
N ARG A 34 2.54 -19.06 -23.72
CA ARG A 34 1.29 -19.16 -22.95
C ARG A 34 0.64 -17.78 -22.75
N GLU A 35 1.43 -16.73 -22.49
CA GLU A 35 0.98 -15.33 -22.52
C GLU A 35 0.51 -14.92 -23.93
N GLU A 36 1.19 -15.36 -24.99
CA GLU A 36 0.82 -15.11 -26.39
C GLU A 36 -0.43 -15.88 -26.81
N MET A 37 -0.61 -17.12 -26.37
CA MET A 37 -1.84 -17.90 -26.55
C MET A 37 -3.01 -17.34 -25.73
N LEU A 38 -2.79 -16.83 -24.52
CA LEU A 38 -3.81 -16.11 -23.75
C LEU A 38 -4.20 -14.82 -24.48
N ASN A 39 -3.22 -14.04 -24.94
CA ASN A 39 -3.48 -12.83 -25.74
C ASN A 39 -4.23 -13.15 -27.05
N ASN A 40 -3.91 -14.26 -27.72
CA ASN A 40 -4.57 -14.69 -28.96
C ASN A 40 -5.98 -15.28 -28.75
N ASN A 41 -6.26 -15.90 -27.60
CA ASN A 41 -7.61 -16.37 -27.28
C ASN A 41 -8.55 -15.23 -26.86
N TYR A 42 -8.04 -14.10 -26.37
CA TYR A 42 -8.86 -12.92 -26.05
C TYR A 42 -8.88 -11.84 -27.15
N SER A 43 -7.93 -11.85 -28.10
CA SER A 43 -7.82 -10.83 -29.16
C SER A 43 -8.92 -10.89 -30.21
N HIS A 44 -9.69 -11.99 -30.27
CA HIS A 44 -10.79 -12.12 -31.22
C HIS A 44 -12.12 -11.47 -30.80
N ILE A 45 -12.25 -10.88 -29.59
CA ILE A 45 -13.55 -10.41 -29.08
C ILE A 45 -13.59 -8.92 -28.68
N LEU A 46 -12.49 -8.27 -28.28
CA LEU A 46 -12.49 -6.83 -27.94
C LEU A 46 -11.58 -6.00 -28.84
N SER A 47 -12.15 -4.98 -29.48
CA SER A 47 -11.37 -3.99 -30.24
C SER A 47 -10.62 -3.04 -29.31
N SER A 48 -9.55 -2.40 -29.81
CA SER A 48 -8.84 -1.32 -29.10
C SER A 48 -9.80 -0.20 -28.67
N LYS A 49 -10.79 0.10 -29.51
CA LYS A 49 -11.86 1.08 -29.23
C LYS A 49 -12.70 0.68 -28.02
N ASP A 50 -12.97 -0.60 -27.81
CA ASP A 50 -13.74 -1.07 -26.65
C ASP A 50 -12.91 -1.01 -25.36
N ILE A 51 -11.61 -1.25 -25.44
CA ILE A 51 -10.66 -1.07 -24.33
C ILE A 51 -10.55 0.42 -23.95
N ASP A 52 -10.48 1.31 -24.93
CA ASP A 52 -10.46 2.76 -24.66
C ASP A 52 -11.77 3.26 -24.06
N LYS A 53 -12.92 2.78 -24.55
CA LYS A 53 -14.23 3.03 -23.93
C LYS A 53 -14.27 2.53 -22.49
N TYR A 54 -13.72 1.35 -22.22
CA TYR A 54 -13.62 0.81 -20.87
C TYR A 54 -12.83 1.74 -19.95
N PHE A 55 -11.63 2.17 -20.35
CA PHE A 55 -10.83 3.06 -19.50
C PHE A 55 -11.43 4.46 -19.37
N THR A 56 -12.14 4.94 -20.39
CA THR A 56 -12.94 6.16 -20.30
C THR A 56 -14.05 6.00 -19.27
N LEU A 57 -14.76 4.87 -19.28
CA LEU A 57 -15.83 4.58 -18.32
C LEU A 57 -15.30 4.52 -16.89
N VAL A 58 -14.28 3.70 -16.59
CA VAL A 58 -13.80 3.52 -15.21
C VAL A 58 -13.20 4.80 -14.62
N THR A 59 -12.72 5.72 -15.46
CA THR A 59 -12.18 7.01 -15.01
C THR A 59 -13.24 8.10 -14.83
N THR A 60 -14.46 7.89 -15.32
CA THR A 60 -15.54 8.91 -15.32
C THR A 60 -16.78 8.50 -14.53
N ILE A 61 -17.01 7.20 -14.34
CA ILE A 61 -18.21 6.66 -13.70
C ILE A 61 -18.38 7.12 -12.25
N ASP A 62 -17.28 7.20 -11.51
CA ASP A 62 -17.24 7.72 -10.15
C ASP A 62 -16.45 9.04 -10.13
N LYS A 63 -16.95 10.01 -9.38
CA LYS A 63 -16.24 11.28 -9.14
C LYS A 63 -15.61 11.27 -7.75
N PRO A 64 -14.36 11.71 -7.62
CA PRO A 64 -13.77 11.92 -6.31
C PRO A 64 -14.52 13.04 -5.59
N ILE A 65 -14.66 12.92 -4.28
CA ILE A 65 -15.16 14.02 -3.45
C ILE A 65 -13.97 14.78 -2.89
N SER A 66 -14.13 16.09 -2.77
CA SER A 66 -13.17 16.90 -2.03
C SER A 66 -13.69 17.10 -0.62
N LEU A 67 -12.91 16.71 0.38
CA LEU A 67 -13.23 17.03 1.77
C LEU A 67 -12.76 18.46 2.16
N LYS A 68 -12.14 19.18 1.23
CA LYS A 68 -11.75 20.60 1.35
C LYS A 68 -12.86 21.48 1.88
N LYS A 69 -14.07 21.37 1.32
CA LYS A 69 -15.23 22.17 1.73
C LYS A 69 -15.56 21.98 3.22
N TYR A 70 -15.16 20.87 3.80
CA TYR A 70 -15.61 20.42 5.11
C TYR A 70 -14.52 20.51 6.19
N TYR A 71 -13.25 20.55 5.78
CA TYR A 71 -12.10 20.68 6.68
C TYR A 71 -11.20 21.87 6.37
N GLY A 72 -11.59 22.77 5.46
CA GLY A 72 -10.82 23.97 5.11
C GLY A 72 -9.48 23.70 4.41
N MET A 73 -9.24 22.48 3.91
CA MET A 73 -7.94 22.08 3.35
C MET A 73 -7.71 22.61 1.93
N GLN A 74 -6.50 22.99 1.54
CA GLN A 74 -6.21 23.36 0.15
C GLN A 74 -6.32 22.16 -0.81
N ASP A 75 -6.60 22.41 -2.10
CA ASP A 75 -6.68 21.33 -3.09
C ASP A 75 -5.27 20.96 -3.51
N LEU A 76 -4.72 19.94 -2.84
CA LEU A 76 -3.34 19.48 -3.05
C LEU A 76 -3.29 18.27 -3.98
N SER A 77 -4.24 18.16 -4.92
CA SER A 77 -4.19 17.14 -5.98
C SER A 77 -4.24 15.70 -5.46
N ILE A 78 -5.03 15.45 -4.41
CA ILE A 78 -5.33 14.10 -3.89
C ILE A 78 -6.79 13.78 -4.17
N ASN A 79 -7.05 12.68 -4.86
CA ASN A 79 -8.40 12.22 -5.17
C ASN A 79 -8.88 11.20 -4.12
N TYR A 80 -10.05 11.44 -3.53
CA TYR A 80 -10.68 10.57 -2.55
C TYR A 80 -12.03 10.04 -3.09
N TYR A 81 -12.13 8.73 -3.25
CA TYR A 81 -13.34 8.05 -3.69
C TYR A 81 -13.91 7.25 -2.51
N PRO A 82 -15.08 7.63 -1.95
CA PRO A 82 -15.71 6.88 -0.87
C PRO A 82 -16.04 5.45 -1.30
N GLY A 83 -15.85 4.50 -0.39
CA GLY A 83 -16.23 3.11 -0.59
C GLY A 83 -17.65 2.80 -0.12
N THR A 84 -18.01 1.52 -0.22
CA THR A 84 -19.18 0.86 0.39
C THR A 84 -18.79 -0.46 1.06
N ILE A 85 -17.48 -0.72 1.20
CA ILE A 85 -16.90 -1.97 1.73
C ILE A 85 -15.66 -1.66 2.56
N ASN A 86 -15.25 -2.61 3.38
CA ASN A 86 -14.09 -2.56 4.27
C ASN A 86 -12.73 -2.76 3.55
N ILE A 87 -12.57 -2.14 2.37
CA ILE A 87 -11.35 -2.20 1.56
C ILE A 87 -10.91 -0.80 1.20
N ILE A 88 -9.61 -0.54 1.32
CA ILE A 88 -8.96 0.68 0.86
C ILE A 88 -7.96 0.33 -0.26
N LEU A 89 -7.99 1.05 -1.38
CA LEU A 89 -6.94 1.05 -2.39
C LEU A 89 -6.17 2.37 -2.29
N SER A 90 -4.89 2.32 -1.90
CA SER A 90 -4.00 3.49 -1.91
C SER A 90 -3.13 3.48 -3.18
N VAL A 91 -2.99 4.65 -3.81
CA VAL A 91 -2.15 4.84 -5.00
C VAL A 91 -1.23 6.04 -4.77
N PRO A 92 -0.03 5.82 -4.21
CA PRO A 92 0.85 6.91 -3.81
C PRO A 92 1.70 7.48 -4.96
N HIS A 93 1.98 6.72 -6.02
CA HIS A 93 3.08 7.04 -6.95
C HIS A 93 2.70 7.20 -8.44
N ASP A 94 1.41 7.19 -8.83
CA ASP A 94 0.99 7.47 -10.23
C ASP A 94 1.09 8.95 -10.63
N GLY A 95 1.34 9.86 -9.69
CA GLY A 95 1.17 11.29 -9.91
C GLY A 95 1.97 11.88 -11.09
N ASP A 96 1.26 12.61 -11.95
CA ASP A 96 1.80 13.34 -13.12
C ASP A 96 1.55 14.83 -13.09
N LEU A 97 0.83 15.32 -12.08
CA LEU A 97 0.49 16.72 -11.99
C LEU A 97 1.75 17.54 -11.72
N LYS A 98 2.06 18.46 -12.64
CA LYS A 98 3.07 19.48 -12.43
C LYS A 98 2.55 20.44 -11.37
N SER A 99 3.14 20.39 -10.18
CA SER A 99 2.83 21.30 -9.08
C SER A 99 3.95 22.33 -8.87
N ASN A 100 3.61 23.44 -8.22
CA ASN A 100 4.54 24.44 -7.72
C ASN A 100 5.26 24.00 -6.42
N LEU A 101 5.01 22.77 -5.94
CA LEU A 101 5.69 22.22 -4.77
C LEU A 101 7.21 22.13 -5.00
N ASN A 102 7.95 22.12 -3.90
CA ASN A 102 9.40 21.98 -3.96
C ASN A 102 9.79 20.59 -4.48
N THR A 103 10.83 20.53 -5.28
CA THR A 103 11.41 19.26 -5.73
C THR A 103 12.32 18.72 -4.62
N ARG A 104 12.13 17.45 -4.24
CA ARG A 104 12.99 16.78 -3.27
C ARG A 104 14.44 16.75 -3.81
N PRO A 105 15.45 16.97 -2.96
CA PRO A 105 16.86 16.73 -3.28
C PRO A 105 17.08 15.31 -3.80
N LEU A 106 18.24 15.04 -4.41
CA LEU A 106 18.54 13.72 -4.97
C LEU A 106 18.92 12.67 -3.91
N GLY A 107 19.06 13.06 -2.64
CA GLY A 107 19.38 12.18 -1.52
C GLY A 107 19.28 12.91 -0.18
N GLY A 108 19.33 12.13 0.91
CA GLY A 108 19.36 12.67 2.27
C GLY A 108 20.72 13.29 2.65
N CYS A 109 20.76 13.92 3.81
CA CYS A 109 21.94 14.52 4.40
C CYS A 109 22.65 13.50 5.32
N LYS A 110 23.96 13.32 5.13
CA LYS A 110 24.82 12.46 5.95
C LYS A 110 25.92 13.27 6.63
N LYS A 111 26.19 12.95 7.90
CA LYS A 111 27.24 13.60 8.70
C LYS A 111 28.60 13.28 8.11
N GLN A 112 29.44 14.30 7.94
CA GLN A 112 30.79 14.12 7.42
C GLN A 112 31.70 13.45 8.47
N ASN A 113 32.67 12.64 8.01
CA ASN A 113 33.68 11.99 8.84
C ASN A 113 33.11 11.21 10.03
N SER A 114 31.94 10.60 9.84
CA SER A 114 31.27 9.80 10.87
C SER A 114 30.97 8.42 10.33
N SER A 115 31.20 7.40 11.16
CA SER A 115 30.73 6.03 10.93
C SER A 115 29.20 5.90 11.06
N SER A 116 28.51 6.97 11.46
CA SER A 116 27.05 6.98 11.57
C SER A 116 26.38 6.67 10.23
N THR A 117 25.54 5.65 10.22
CA THR A 117 24.67 5.28 9.09
C THR A 117 23.38 6.10 9.04
N LYS A 118 23.12 6.94 10.05
CA LYS A 118 21.88 7.72 10.14
C LYS A 118 21.81 8.83 9.08
N CYS A 119 20.82 8.73 8.20
CA CYS A 119 20.42 9.77 7.26
C CYS A 119 19.47 10.78 7.92
N ILE A 120 19.57 12.05 7.50
CA ILE A 120 18.60 13.08 7.86
C ILE A 120 18.00 13.64 6.57
N TYR A 121 16.67 13.72 6.50
CA TYR A 121 15.97 14.19 5.32
C TYR A 121 15.39 15.58 5.58
N GLN A 122 16.25 16.59 5.46
CA GLN A 122 15.89 18.00 5.55
C GLN A 122 16.64 18.80 4.50
N HIS A 123 16.13 19.95 4.12
CA HIS A 123 16.80 20.85 3.20
C HIS A 123 16.69 22.32 3.63
N PRO A 124 17.80 23.10 3.65
CA PRO A 124 19.18 22.70 3.35
C PRO A 124 19.75 21.72 4.39
N CYS A 125 20.85 21.03 4.04
CA CYS A 125 21.52 20.16 5.02
C CYS A 125 22.12 21.01 6.17
N PRO A 126 22.08 20.52 7.43
CA PRO A 126 22.76 21.18 8.54
C PRO A 126 24.26 21.32 8.30
N MET A 127 24.90 22.25 9.00
CA MET A 127 26.30 22.64 8.78
C MET A 127 27.29 21.46 8.78
N ALA A 128 27.11 20.46 9.64
CA ALA A 128 27.97 19.26 9.73
C ALA A 128 27.58 18.10 8.77
N TYR A 129 26.54 18.30 7.96
CA TYR A 129 25.98 17.30 7.07
C TYR A 129 26.08 17.76 5.61
N LYS A 130 26.23 16.79 4.70
CA LYS A 130 26.16 17.04 3.25
C LYS A 130 25.22 16.06 2.60
N MET A 131 24.61 16.47 1.50
CA MET A 131 23.78 15.58 0.69
C MET A 131 24.63 14.41 0.20
N ASN A 132 24.14 13.19 0.39
CA ASN A 132 24.82 11.98 -0.03
C ASN A 132 23.78 11.00 -0.61
N GLN A 133 23.79 10.83 -1.93
CA GLN A 133 22.81 10.02 -2.65
C GLN A 133 23.14 8.53 -2.62
N ILE A 134 24.38 8.18 -2.31
CA ILE A 134 24.86 6.79 -2.26
C ILE A 134 24.43 6.16 -0.95
N ASP A 135 24.69 6.85 0.16
CA ASP A 135 24.41 6.34 1.50
C ASP A 135 22.99 6.67 1.98
N CYS A 136 22.40 7.74 1.46
CA CYS A 136 21.03 8.17 1.77
C CYS A 136 20.21 8.31 0.49
N PRO A 137 20.05 7.22 -0.28
CA PRO A 137 19.32 7.26 -1.54
C PRO A 137 17.85 7.58 -1.29
N ILE A 138 17.21 8.20 -2.29
CA ILE A 138 15.75 8.30 -2.35
C ILE A 138 15.25 7.82 -3.70
N SER A 139 14.03 7.31 -3.73
CA SER A 139 13.34 7.05 -4.99
C SER A 139 12.48 8.25 -5.39
N ARG A 140 12.48 8.51 -6.71
CA ARG A 140 11.70 9.58 -7.37
C ARG A 140 10.87 9.05 -8.54
N GLY A 141 10.89 7.72 -8.77
CA GLY A 141 10.22 7.06 -9.88
C GLY A 141 8.69 7.17 -9.81
N ARG A 142 8.04 7.04 -10.96
CA ARG A 142 6.58 7.06 -11.08
C ARG A 142 6.07 5.66 -11.39
N ASP A 143 5.00 5.27 -10.71
CA ASP A 143 4.35 3.98 -10.88
C ASP A 143 3.23 4.12 -11.92
N THR A 144 3.64 4.21 -13.18
CA THR A 144 2.75 4.61 -14.28
C THR A 144 1.56 3.66 -14.43
N ASN A 145 0.36 4.24 -14.54
CA ASN A 145 -0.94 3.58 -14.71
C ASN A 145 -1.46 2.83 -13.47
N THR A 146 -0.81 2.92 -12.31
CA THR A 146 -1.37 2.35 -11.05
C THR A 146 -2.70 3.01 -10.65
N ARG A 147 -2.92 4.27 -11.02
CA ARG A 147 -4.24 4.93 -10.89
C ARG A 147 -5.30 4.29 -11.76
N LEU A 148 -4.98 3.99 -13.02
CA LEU A 148 -5.91 3.31 -13.93
C LEU A 148 -6.23 1.91 -13.42
N LEU A 149 -5.22 1.20 -12.90
CA LEU A 149 -5.40 -0.09 -12.26
C LEU A 149 -6.37 0.02 -11.07
N ALA A 150 -6.15 0.94 -10.13
CA ALA A 150 -7.01 1.08 -8.95
C ALA A 150 -8.47 1.43 -9.28
N LEU A 151 -8.69 2.31 -10.28
CA LEU A 151 -10.04 2.64 -10.74
C LEU A 151 -10.71 1.46 -11.47
N ALA A 152 -9.94 0.70 -12.25
CA ALA A 152 -10.41 -0.54 -12.86
C ALA A 152 -10.75 -1.61 -11.81
N LEU A 153 -9.90 -1.81 -10.78
CA LEU A 153 -10.18 -2.71 -9.66
C LEU A 153 -11.45 -2.32 -8.92
N ARG A 154 -11.63 -1.02 -8.62
CA ARG A 154 -12.86 -0.52 -7.99
C ARG A 154 -14.10 -0.85 -8.84
N TYR A 155 -14.01 -0.66 -10.15
CA TYR A 155 -15.11 -0.95 -11.07
C TYR A 155 -15.42 -2.45 -11.19
N GLU A 156 -14.40 -3.28 -11.36
CA GLU A 156 -14.57 -4.73 -11.51
C GLU A 156 -15.00 -5.41 -10.21
N LEU A 157 -14.47 -4.98 -9.05
CA LEU A 157 -14.99 -5.44 -7.75
C LEU A 157 -16.46 -5.05 -7.57
N ASN A 158 -16.86 -3.85 -7.99
CA ASN A 158 -18.28 -3.48 -7.94
C ASN A 158 -19.15 -4.38 -8.83
N LYS A 159 -18.66 -4.82 -9.98
CA LYS A 159 -19.39 -5.80 -10.81
C LYS A 159 -19.47 -7.19 -10.16
N LEU A 160 -18.38 -7.64 -9.55
CA LEU A 160 -18.28 -8.98 -8.99
C LEU A 160 -19.09 -9.16 -7.71
N ILE A 161 -19.08 -8.14 -6.83
CA ILE A 161 -19.63 -8.26 -5.47
C ILE A 161 -20.58 -7.13 -5.09
N ASN A 162 -20.98 -6.27 -6.03
CA ASN A 162 -21.86 -5.12 -5.82
C ASN A 162 -21.38 -4.13 -4.73
N LEU A 163 -20.07 -4.04 -4.55
CA LEU A 163 -19.46 -3.22 -3.51
C LEU A 163 -18.21 -2.48 -4.05
N LYS A 164 -17.97 -1.26 -3.57
CA LYS A 164 -16.89 -0.38 -4.05
C LYS A 164 -15.84 -0.16 -2.96
N PRO A 165 -14.56 -0.54 -3.14
CA PRO A 165 -13.47 -0.15 -2.25
C PRO A 165 -13.31 1.36 -2.14
N PHE A 166 -12.88 1.89 -1.00
CA PHE A 166 -12.34 3.25 -0.95
C PHE A 166 -11.13 3.35 -1.88
N VAL A 167 -10.93 4.50 -2.54
CA VAL A 167 -9.72 4.73 -3.37
C VAL A 167 -9.13 6.09 -3.03
N ILE A 168 -7.84 6.11 -2.70
CA ILE A 168 -7.08 7.32 -2.38
C ILE A 168 -5.91 7.41 -3.36
N ILE A 169 -5.95 8.41 -4.24
CA ILE A 169 -4.96 8.58 -5.31
C ILE A 169 -4.21 9.89 -5.10
N ASN A 170 -2.88 9.81 -5.06
CA ASN A 170 -2.02 10.96 -5.17
C ASN A 170 -1.79 11.33 -6.65
N ARG A 171 -2.01 12.60 -7.02
CA ARG A 171 -1.68 13.11 -8.37
C ARG A 171 -0.36 13.88 -8.41
N ILE A 172 0.26 14.18 -7.27
CA ILE A 172 1.55 14.85 -7.18
C ILE A 172 2.67 13.86 -7.56
N GLN A 173 3.63 14.33 -8.36
CA GLN A 173 4.80 13.50 -8.72
C GLN A 173 5.61 13.09 -7.48
N ARG A 174 6.07 11.83 -7.42
CA ARG A 174 6.89 11.28 -6.30
C ARG A 174 8.16 12.09 -6.01
N LEU A 175 8.72 12.74 -7.05
CA LEU A 175 9.87 13.64 -6.91
C LEU A 175 9.57 14.90 -6.09
N LYS A 176 8.30 15.28 -5.94
CA LYS A 176 7.86 16.38 -5.08
C LYS A 176 7.54 15.86 -3.68
N VAL A 177 6.71 14.82 -3.60
CA VAL A 177 6.31 14.21 -2.33
C VAL A 177 6.21 12.71 -2.52
N ASP A 178 6.92 11.95 -1.69
CA ASP A 178 6.77 10.49 -1.65
C ASP A 178 5.79 10.10 -0.54
N MET A 179 4.55 9.84 -0.92
CA MET A 179 3.48 9.46 0.02
C MET A 179 3.71 8.09 0.68
N ASN A 180 4.69 7.30 0.23
CA ASN A 180 5.04 6.02 0.82
C ASN A 180 6.38 6.08 1.57
N ARG A 181 6.65 7.24 2.18
CA ARG A 181 7.75 7.51 3.12
C ARG A 181 7.29 8.31 4.32
N PHE A 182 8.04 8.20 5.41
CA PHE A 182 7.85 9.05 6.58
C PHE A 182 8.02 10.52 6.20
N ILE A 183 7.30 11.42 6.88
CA ILE A 183 7.12 12.83 6.47
C ILE A 183 8.45 13.55 6.18
N ASP A 184 9.49 13.33 6.99
CA ASP A 184 10.81 13.94 6.79
C ASP A 184 11.42 13.54 5.43
N GLU A 185 11.50 12.23 5.14
CA GLU A 185 12.00 11.75 3.84
C GLU A 185 11.07 12.14 2.69
N ALA A 186 9.77 12.08 2.92
CA ALA A 186 8.76 12.39 1.92
C ALA A 186 8.82 13.84 1.44
N THR A 187 9.19 14.78 2.32
CA THR A 187 8.99 16.22 2.12
C THR A 187 10.25 17.05 2.25
N PHE A 188 11.32 16.51 2.84
CA PHE A 188 12.55 17.23 3.18
C PHE A 188 12.32 18.50 4.03
N GLY A 189 11.22 18.54 4.79
CA GLY A 189 10.84 19.68 5.62
C GLY A 189 10.20 20.85 4.87
N TYR A 190 9.90 20.70 3.57
CA TYR A 190 9.19 21.74 2.83
C TYR A 190 7.72 21.82 3.27
N GLY A 191 7.31 22.94 3.84
CA GLY A 191 5.98 23.10 4.45
C GLY A 191 4.79 22.75 3.54
N GLU A 192 4.76 23.24 2.30
CA GLU A 192 3.66 22.91 1.36
C GLU A 192 3.67 21.42 0.95
N ASN A 193 4.85 20.81 0.86
CA ASN A 193 4.98 19.38 0.58
C ASN A 193 4.45 18.55 1.77
N MET A 194 4.70 19.00 3.01
CA MET A 194 4.15 18.40 4.22
C MET A 194 2.64 18.46 4.26
N LYS A 195 2.02 19.60 3.90
CA LYS A 195 0.56 19.71 3.79
C LYS A 195 -0.02 18.67 2.82
N ALA A 196 0.62 18.47 1.67
CA ALA A 196 0.17 17.49 0.68
C ALA A 196 0.29 16.05 1.19
N TRP A 197 1.40 15.73 1.85
CA TRP A 197 1.61 14.46 2.53
C TRP A 197 0.53 14.21 3.58
N MET A 198 0.31 15.19 4.46
CA MET A 198 -0.68 15.10 5.54
C MET A 198 -2.09 14.90 4.99
N LEU A 199 -2.47 15.57 3.90
CA LEU A 199 -3.79 15.39 3.27
C LEU A 199 -3.98 13.96 2.74
N TYR A 200 -2.97 13.40 2.08
CA TYR A 200 -3.02 12.02 1.59
C TYR A 200 -3.21 11.01 2.74
N HIS A 201 -2.39 11.14 3.78
CA HIS A 201 -2.44 10.29 4.96
C HIS A 201 -3.72 10.47 5.79
N PHE A 202 -4.24 11.69 5.86
CA PHE A 202 -5.54 11.97 6.47
C PHE A 202 -6.66 11.18 5.78
N TYR A 203 -6.69 11.13 4.44
CA TYR A 203 -7.72 10.38 3.72
C TYR A 203 -7.65 8.87 3.93
N ILE A 204 -6.44 8.30 4.03
CA ILE A 204 -6.28 6.87 4.37
C ILE A 204 -6.79 6.62 5.79
N GLN A 205 -6.34 7.42 6.76
CA GLN A 205 -6.74 7.29 8.15
C GLN A 205 -8.26 7.43 8.31
N HIS A 206 -8.86 8.42 7.65
CA HIS A 206 -10.29 8.65 7.69
C HIS A 206 -11.10 7.49 7.13
N ALA A 207 -10.73 6.94 5.96
CA ALA A 207 -11.40 5.76 5.42
C ALA A 207 -11.27 4.55 6.35
N ARG A 208 -10.08 4.35 6.93
CA ARG A 208 -9.80 3.27 7.88
C ARG A 208 -10.66 3.39 9.14
N GLU A 209 -10.75 4.57 9.73
CA GLU A 209 -11.59 4.82 10.91
C GLU A 209 -13.07 4.55 10.62
N LEU A 210 -13.58 4.97 9.46
CA LEU A 210 -14.94 4.67 9.05
C LEU A 210 -15.18 3.15 8.98
N ILE A 211 -14.24 2.41 8.40
CA ILE A 211 -14.32 0.95 8.30
C ILE A 211 -14.30 0.30 9.69
N VAL A 212 -13.33 0.65 10.53
CA VAL A 212 -13.18 0.06 11.88
C VAL A 212 -14.40 0.38 12.74
N ARG A 213 -14.92 1.61 12.72
CA ARG A 213 -16.10 1.99 13.52
C ARG A 213 -17.38 1.28 13.08
N ASN A 214 -17.56 1.03 11.78
CA ASN A 214 -18.82 0.48 11.24
C ASN A 214 -18.81 -1.04 11.06
N ILE A 215 -17.65 -1.64 10.78
CA ILE A 215 -17.51 -3.07 10.42
C ILE A 215 -16.58 -3.80 11.41
N GLY A 216 -15.69 -3.09 12.10
CA GLY A 216 -14.75 -3.67 13.07
C GLY A 216 -13.52 -4.33 12.46
N LYS A 217 -13.50 -4.57 11.13
CA LYS A 217 -12.37 -5.17 10.41
C LYS A 217 -12.27 -4.68 8.97
N GLY A 218 -11.06 -4.68 8.41
CA GLY A 218 -10.84 -4.31 7.02
C GLY A 218 -9.42 -4.57 6.51
N ILE A 219 -9.18 -4.17 5.27
CA ILE A 219 -7.88 -4.34 4.62
C ILE A 219 -7.56 -3.18 3.68
N LEU A 220 -6.29 -2.77 3.66
CA LEU A 220 -5.73 -1.84 2.69
C LEU A 220 -4.85 -2.59 1.70
N PHE A 221 -5.00 -2.28 0.41
CA PHE A 221 -4.08 -2.67 -0.65
C PHE A 221 -3.34 -1.43 -1.17
N ASP A 222 -2.03 -1.41 -1.00
CA ASP A 222 -1.14 -0.35 -1.48
C ASP A 222 -0.65 -0.70 -2.88
N ILE A 223 -1.15 0.02 -3.88
CA ILE A 223 -1.01 -0.36 -5.30
C ILE A 223 0.20 0.34 -5.91
N HIS A 224 1.16 -0.47 -6.33
CA HIS A 224 2.44 -0.06 -6.88
C HIS A 224 2.76 -0.78 -8.20
N SER A 225 3.89 -0.41 -8.80
CA SER A 225 4.41 -1.11 -9.97
C SER A 225 5.92 -1.24 -9.95
N GLN A 226 6.42 -2.38 -10.43
CA GLN A 226 7.84 -2.71 -10.50
C GLN A 226 8.29 -3.06 -11.93
N SER A 227 9.61 -3.06 -12.18
CA SER A 227 10.20 -3.45 -13.48
C SER A 227 11.27 -4.56 -13.38
N HIS A 228 11.22 -5.37 -12.33
CA HIS A 228 11.98 -6.61 -12.21
C HIS A 228 11.67 -7.57 -13.37
N ILE A 229 12.70 -8.28 -13.82
CA ILE A 229 12.73 -8.98 -15.11
C ILE A 229 11.81 -10.21 -15.13
N GLU A 230 11.55 -10.80 -13.97
CA GLU A 230 10.71 -12.00 -13.81
C GLU A 230 9.25 -11.69 -14.09
N GLY A 231 8.84 -10.44 -13.85
CA GLY A 231 7.50 -9.98 -14.14
C GLY A 231 6.42 -10.70 -13.32
N TRP A 232 6.76 -11.14 -12.11
CA TRP A 232 5.82 -11.68 -11.13
C TRP A 232 5.18 -10.54 -10.33
N VAL A 233 3.93 -10.74 -9.88
CA VAL A 233 3.34 -9.83 -8.90
C VAL A 233 4.04 -10.04 -7.56
N GLU A 234 4.66 -9.01 -7.03
CA GLU A 234 5.30 -9.05 -5.71
C GLU A 234 4.32 -8.55 -4.65
N ILE A 235 4.24 -9.24 -3.52
CA ILE A 235 3.24 -8.97 -2.48
C ILE A 235 3.93 -8.65 -1.15
N GLY A 236 4.04 -7.37 -0.82
CA GLY A 236 4.73 -6.90 0.38
C GLY A 236 3.90 -7.03 1.66
N TYR A 237 4.48 -7.71 2.66
CA TYR A 237 3.91 -7.91 3.99
C TYR A 237 4.81 -7.39 5.14
N LEU A 238 5.86 -6.63 4.85
CA LEU A 238 7.00 -6.35 5.75
C LEU A 238 7.84 -7.57 6.14
N ILE A 239 7.73 -8.65 5.35
CA ILE A 239 8.54 -9.86 5.50
C ILE A 239 9.59 -9.86 4.41
N THR A 240 10.86 -9.99 4.78
CA THR A 240 11.98 -9.94 3.85
C THR A 240 12.15 -11.22 3.05
N SER A 241 12.85 -11.14 1.92
CA SER A 241 13.27 -12.31 1.14
C SER A 241 13.97 -13.39 1.98
N GLU A 242 14.81 -12.98 2.94
CA GLU A 242 15.51 -13.89 3.84
C GLU A 242 14.55 -14.59 4.82
N GLN A 243 13.57 -13.86 5.36
CA GLN A 243 12.56 -14.43 6.24
C GLN A 243 11.67 -15.44 5.50
N LEU A 244 11.27 -15.13 4.26
CA LEU A 244 10.55 -16.07 3.38
C LEU A 244 11.39 -17.33 3.12
N LYS A 245 12.66 -17.16 2.72
CA LYS A 245 13.59 -18.27 2.46
C LYS A 245 13.76 -19.20 3.67
N ASN A 246 13.78 -18.64 4.88
CA ASN A 246 14.00 -19.38 6.10
C ASN A 246 12.71 -19.85 6.79
N GLY A 247 11.53 -19.48 6.29
CA GLY A 247 10.25 -19.76 6.95
C GLY A 247 10.11 -19.06 8.31
N LYS A 248 10.78 -17.92 8.53
CA LYS A 248 10.88 -17.24 9.83
C LYS A 248 10.09 -15.93 9.88
N TYR A 249 8.77 -16.03 9.74
CA TYR A 249 7.82 -14.92 9.87
C TYR A 249 6.77 -15.23 10.95
N SER A 250 6.12 -14.18 11.45
CA SER A 250 5.04 -14.25 12.46
C SER A 250 4.13 -13.04 12.26
N PHE A 251 2.84 -13.12 12.61
CA PHE A 251 1.93 -11.96 12.56
C PHE A 251 2.50 -10.69 13.22
N ARG A 252 3.33 -10.83 14.27
CA ARG A 252 4.01 -9.70 14.94
C ARG A 252 5.01 -8.95 14.07
N LYS A 253 5.46 -9.57 12.97
CA LYS A 253 6.44 -9.04 12.02
C LYS A 253 5.78 -8.64 10.69
N SER A 254 4.54 -9.05 10.45
CA SER A 254 3.81 -8.74 9.22
C SER A 254 2.73 -7.69 9.43
N THR A 255 2.09 -7.30 8.34
CA THR A 255 1.03 -6.29 8.28
C THR A 255 -0.39 -6.89 8.36
N LEU A 256 -0.48 -8.22 8.52
CA LEU A 256 -1.72 -8.96 8.66
C LEU A 256 -2.14 -9.07 10.13
N THR A 257 -3.43 -8.90 10.41
CA THR A 257 -3.94 -9.13 11.77
C THR A 257 -4.02 -10.62 12.09
N SER A 258 -3.69 -10.98 13.34
CA SER A 258 -3.83 -12.33 13.86
C SER A 258 -5.29 -12.79 14.03
N THR A 259 -6.28 -11.91 13.80
CA THR A 259 -7.70 -12.28 13.83
C THR A 259 -8.21 -12.84 12.51
N LEU A 260 -7.37 -12.95 11.48
CA LEU A 260 -7.71 -13.64 10.24
C LEU A 260 -7.93 -15.14 10.51
N PRO A 261 -8.78 -15.82 9.71
CA PRO A 261 -9.23 -17.19 10.01
C PRO A 261 -8.16 -18.28 9.82
N PHE A 262 -6.97 -17.93 9.31
CA PHE A 262 -5.90 -18.88 9.02
C PHE A 262 -4.60 -18.45 9.70
N ASN A 263 -3.69 -19.41 9.89
CA ASN A 263 -2.35 -19.11 10.35
C ASN A 263 -1.57 -18.32 9.29
N GLU A 264 -0.49 -17.67 9.70
CA GLU A 264 0.27 -16.79 8.82
C GLU A 264 0.93 -17.52 7.65
N THR A 265 1.39 -18.76 7.83
CA THR A 265 1.96 -19.56 6.74
C THR A 265 0.95 -19.77 5.62
N GLU A 266 -0.31 -20.10 5.96
CA GLU A 266 -1.40 -20.22 5.00
C GLU A 266 -1.70 -18.90 4.27
N LEU A 267 -1.64 -17.77 4.98
CA LEU A 267 -1.97 -16.45 4.44
C LEU A 267 -0.87 -15.82 3.58
N ILE A 268 0.38 -16.25 3.73
CA ILE A 268 1.53 -15.62 3.04
C ILE A 268 2.08 -16.51 1.95
N THR A 269 2.26 -17.79 2.22
CA THR A 269 2.85 -18.76 1.28
C THR A 269 1.94 -19.93 0.97
N GLY A 270 0.85 -20.14 1.71
CA GLY A 270 -0.04 -21.30 1.55
C GLY A 270 -1.22 -21.04 0.63
N TYR A 271 -2.16 -21.99 0.60
CA TYR A 271 -3.28 -22.00 -0.34
C TYR A 271 -4.39 -21.02 0.02
N LYS A 272 -4.21 -20.24 1.10
CA LYS A 272 -5.06 -19.12 1.50
C LYS A 272 -4.40 -17.77 1.27
N SER A 273 -3.22 -17.75 0.63
CA SER A 273 -2.46 -16.53 0.38
C SER A 273 -3.02 -15.75 -0.81
N LEU A 274 -2.79 -14.43 -0.80
CA LEU A 274 -3.11 -13.60 -1.96
C LEU A 274 -2.36 -14.08 -3.22
N GLY A 275 -1.11 -14.55 -3.06
CA GLY A 275 -0.32 -15.09 -4.17
C GLY A 275 -0.97 -16.31 -4.82
N TYR A 276 -1.54 -17.23 -4.03
CA TYR A 276 -2.32 -18.35 -4.55
C TYR A 276 -3.50 -17.89 -5.42
N PHE A 277 -4.29 -16.92 -4.94
CA PHE A 277 -5.44 -16.42 -5.69
C PHE A 277 -5.02 -15.67 -6.96
N ILE A 278 -3.90 -14.94 -6.95
CA ILE A 278 -3.39 -14.27 -8.16
C ILE A 278 -2.93 -15.31 -9.20
N GLU A 279 -2.25 -16.38 -8.76
CA GLU A 279 -1.83 -17.49 -9.63
C GLU A 279 -3.02 -18.26 -10.21
N LYS A 280 -4.08 -18.45 -9.43
CA LYS A 280 -5.35 -19.05 -9.88
C LYS A 280 -5.94 -18.29 -11.08
N TYR A 281 -5.66 -16.99 -11.22
CA TYR A 281 -6.08 -16.15 -12.34
C TYR A 281 -4.98 -15.85 -13.37
N ASN A 282 -4.00 -16.76 -13.47
CA ASN A 282 -2.94 -16.83 -14.49
C ASN A 282 -1.87 -15.72 -14.42
N TYR A 283 -1.60 -15.17 -13.24
CA TYR A 283 -0.47 -14.28 -13.03
C TYR A 283 0.48 -14.87 -11.99
N PRO A 284 1.78 -15.09 -12.30
CA PRO A 284 2.72 -15.56 -11.30
C PRO A 284 2.88 -14.50 -10.20
N ALA A 285 2.98 -14.95 -8.96
CA ALA A 285 3.05 -14.06 -7.80
C ALA A 285 3.99 -14.62 -6.74
N THR A 286 4.59 -13.72 -5.94
CA THR A 286 5.40 -14.11 -4.78
C THR A 286 5.17 -13.17 -3.60
N PRO A 287 5.10 -13.68 -2.36
CA PRO A 287 5.05 -15.09 -1.98
C PRO A 287 3.72 -15.78 -2.37
N SER A 288 3.79 -17.08 -2.67
CA SER A 288 2.67 -17.98 -3.00
C SER A 288 3.05 -19.45 -2.73
N PRO A 289 2.14 -20.43 -2.85
CA PRO A 289 2.50 -21.85 -2.74
C PRO A 289 3.51 -22.31 -3.78
N SER A 290 3.35 -21.82 -5.01
CA SER A 290 4.22 -22.19 -6.13
C SER A 290 5.55 -21.43 -6.08
N HIS A 291 5.54 -20.22 -5.51
CA HIS A 291 6.69 -19.32 -5.41
C HIS A 291 6.77 -18.70 -4.00
N PRO A 292 7.12 -19.49 -2.97
CA PRO A 292 7.07 -19.07 -1.56
C PRO A 292 8.10 -18.00 -1.21
N LYS A 293 9.04 -17.73 -2.10
CA LYS A 293 10.05 -16.69 -1.98
C LYS A 293 10.35 -16.10 -3.37
N PRO A 294 10.83 -14.85 -3.43
CA PRO A 294 11.30 -14.27 -4.68
C PRO A 294 12.48 -15.08 -5.24
N PRO A 295 12.62 -15.14 -6.57
CA PRO A 295 13.66 -15.93 -7.23
C PRO A 295 15.06 -15.31 -7.06
N TYR A 296 15.14 -14.00 -6.80
CA TYR A 296 16.37 -13.25 -6.54
C TYR A 296 16.26 -12.42 -5.26
N SER A 297 17.32 -11.69 -4.92
CA SER A 297 17.35 -10.82 -3.73
C SER A 297 16.51 -9.55 -3.86
N SER A 298 16.12 -9.15 -5.08
CA SER A 298 15.26 -8.00 -5.31
C SER A 298 13.81 -8.39 -5.08
N TYR A 299 13.19 -7.77 -4.07
CA TYR A 299 11.79 -7.96 -3.71
C TYR A 299 11.31 -6.75 -2.95
N TYR A 300 10.16 -6.22 -3.33
CA TYR A 300 9.52 -5.12 -2.65
C TYR A 300 8.70 -5.62 -1.46
N GLU A 301 9.40 -5.78 -0.33
CA GLU A 301 8.81 -6.24 0.93
C GLU A 301 8.17 -5.14 1.79
N TRP A 302 8.55 -3.87 1.57
CA TRP A 302 8.31 -2.77 2.52
C TRP A 302 7.70 -1.50 1.90
N GLY A 303 6.81 -0.85 2.64
CA GLY A 303 6.29 0.50 2.38
C GLY A 303 5.79 1.17 3.67
N TYR A 304 5.95 2.48 3.79
CA TYR A 304 5.49 3.25 4.95
C TYR A 304 3.98 3.13 5.19
N ILE A 305 3.18 3.12 4.12
CA ILE A 305 1.71 3.04 4.18
C ILE A 305 1.28 1.72 4.82
N ILE A 306 1.80 0.58 4.35
CA ILE A 306 1.41 -0.72 4.90
C ILE A 306 1.91 -0.89 6.34
N ASP A 307 3.03 -0.24 6.68
CA ASP A 307 3.58 -0.24 8.03
C ASP A 307 2.75 0.57 9.03
N GLU A 308 2.36 1.79 8.65
CA GLU A 308 1.60 2.72 9.50
C GLU A 308 0.13 2.28 9.67
N TYR A 309 -0.49 1.76 8.60
CA TYR A 309 -1.93 1.48 8.57
C TYR A 309 -2.30 -0.01 8.71
N GLY A 310 -1.31 -0.90 8.65
CA GLY A 310 -1.48 -2.33 8.89
C GLY A 310 -1.52 -2.71 10.37
N ALA A 311 -1.50 -4.01 10.65
CA ALA A 311 -1.70 -4.55 12.00
C ALA A 311 -0.44 -4.47 12.90
N ARG A 312 0.76 -4.29 12.33
CA ARG A 312 2.04 -4.46 13.08
C ARG A 312 2.15 -3.57 14.32
N LEU A 313 1.68 -2.34 14.24
CA LEU A 313 1.77 -1.32 15.28
C LEU A 313 0.45 -1.07 16.01
N ARG A 314 -0.58 -1.88 15.76
CA ARG A 314 -1.97 -1.60 16.16
C ARG A 314 -2.67 -2.87 16.67
N THR A 315 -3.76 -2.68 17.40
CA THR A 315 -4.53 -3.77 18.03
C THR A 315 -5.91 -3.99 17.41
N ASP A 316 -6.25 -3.22 16.38
CA ASP A 316 -7.51 -3.37 15.65
C ASP A 316 -7.39 -4.39 14.50
N ASN A 317 -8.54 -4.84 13.99
CA ASN A 317 -8.59 -5.93 13.00
C ASN A 317 -8.42 -5.40 11.57
N PHE A 318 -7.36 -4.63 11.33
CA PHE A 318 -7.11 -4.00 10.05
C PHE A 318 -5.76 -4.43 9.46
N SER A 319 -5.80 -5.10 8.31
CA SER A 319 -4.59 -5.55 7.61
C SER A 319 -4.16 -4.55 6.53
N ALA A 320 -2.90 -4.59 6.12
CA ALA A 320 -2.43 -3.87 4.94
C ALA A 320 -1.52 -4.76 4.09
N ILE A 321 -1.58 -4.66 2.76
CA ILE A 321 -0.75 -5.46 1.84
C ILE A 321 -0.30 -4.56 0.71
N MET A 322 0.98 -4.63 0.34
CA MET A 322 1.49 -3.94 -0.86
C MET A 322 1.40 -4.88 -2.06
N ILE A 323 0.93 -4.37 -3.20
CA ILE A 323 0.86 -5.11 -4.46
C ILE A 323 1.73 -4.38 -5.49
N GLU A 324 2.84 -5.02 -5.85
CA GLU A 324 3.81 -4.53 -6.81
C GLU A 324 3.59 -5.21 -8.15
N SER A 325 2.75 -4.57 -8.97
CA SER A 325 2.36 -5.10 -10.27
C SER A 325 3.48 -4.96 -11.30
N PRO A 326 3.72 -5.95 -12.17
CA PRO A 326 4.72 -5.80 -13.23
C PRO A 326 4.34 -4.68 -14.20
N SER A 327 5.25 -3.73 -14.44
CA SER A 327 5.04 -2.58 -15.33
C SER A 327 4.67 -3.01 -16.75
N LYS A 328 5.16 -4.17 -17.22
CA LYS A 328 4.78 -4.79 -18.50
C LYS A 328 3.27 -5.04 -18.65
N GLN A 329 2.55 -5.22 -17.54
CA GLN A 329 1.10 -5.37 -17.52
C GLN A 329 0.39 -4.01 -17.54
N LEU A 330 0.99 -2.98 -16.92
CA LEU A 330 0.32 -1.69 -16.76
C LEU A 330 0.55 -0.73 -17.94
N LEU A 331 1.70 -0.83 -18.63
CA LEU A 331 2.06 0.09 -19.72
C LEU A 331 1.31 -0.18 -21.03
N ASN A 332 0.81 -1.41 -21.24
CA ASN A 332 -0.03 -1.76 -22.37
C ASN A 332 -1.50 -1.82 -21.92
N LYS A 333 -2.39 -1.02 -22.52
CA LYS A 333 -3.81 -0.95 -22.11
C LYS A 333 -4.55 -2.29 -22.21
N THR A 334 -4.25 -3.10 -23.22
CA THR A 334 -4.87 -4.41 -23.39
C THR A 334 -4.45 -5.35 -22.26
N ARG A 335 -3.15 -5.39 -21.95
CA ARG A 335 -2.65 -6.16 -20.80
C ARG A 335 -3.23 -5.66 -19.47
N LEU A 336 -3.28 -4.34 -19.28
CA LEU A 336 -3.85 -3.72 -18.08
C LEU A 336 -5.32 -4.08 -17.91
N PHE A 337 -6.09 -4.12 -19.00
CA PHE A 337 -7.49 -4.51 -18.98
C PHE A 337 -7.69 -5.95 -18.47
N PHE A 338 -6.95 -6.91 -19.02
CA PHE A 338 -7.04 -8.30 -18.57
C PHE A 338 -6.48 -8.49 -17.16
N TYR A 339 -5.35 -7.85 -16.86
CA TYR A 339 -4.73 -7.90 -15.55
C TYR A 339 -5.64 -7.34 -14.45
N ALA A 340 -6.26 -6.17 -14.66
CA ALA A 340 -7.17 -5.58 -13.70
C ALA A 340 -8.38 -6.49 -13.41
N LYS A 341 -8.92 -7.16 -14.44
CA LYS A 341 -10.02 -8.12 -14.28
C LYS A 341 -9.61 -9.37 -13.50
N SER A 342 -8.46 -9.95 -13.84
CA SER A 342 -7.94 -11.12 -13.12
C SER A 342 -7.58 -10.78 -11.67
N LEU A 343 -6.93 -9.65 -11.44
CA LEU A 343 -6.59 -9.19 -10.09
C LEU A 343 -7.85 -8.88 -9.28
N ALA A 344 -8.89 -8.27 -9.87
CA ALA A 344 -10.16 -8.05 -9.17
C ALA A 344 -10.82 -9.37 -8.74
N LYS A 345 -10.78 -10.42 -9.58
CA LYS A 345 -11.25 -11.75 -9.20
C LYS A 345 -10.41 -12.38 -8.09
N ALA A 346 -9.09 -12.27 -8.18
CA ALA A 346 -8.17 -12.75 -7.14
C ALA A 346 -8.44 -12.09 -5.79
N LEU A 347 -8.62 -10.76 -5.79
CA LEU A 347 -8.96 -10.01 -4.59
C LEU A 347 -10.33 -10.43 -4.05
N ALA A 348 -11.35 -10.55 -4.90
CA ALA A 348 -12.68 -10.98 -4.46
C ALA A 348 -12.65 -12.34 -3.76
N ASP A 349 -12.03 -13.35 -4.40
CA ASP A 349 -11.90 -14.69 -3.82
C ASP A 349 -11.12 -14.67 -2.50
N TYR A 350 -9.99 -13.95 -2.45
CA TYR A 350 -9.19 -13.80 -1.24
C TYR A 350 -9.99 -13.15 -0.10
N LEU A 351 -10.73 -12.09 -0.40
CA LEU A 351 -11.53 -11.37 0.60
C LEU A 351 -12.68 -12.21 1.15
N ILE A 352 -13.30 -13.04 0.31
CA ILE A 352 -14.34 -14.00 0.72
C ILE A 352 -13.72 -15.07 1.61
N GLU A 353 -12.60 -15.66 1.18
CA GLU A 353 -11.88 -16.70 1.94
C GLU A 353 -11.49 -16.21 3.34
N LEU A 354 -11.08 -14.95 3.47
CA LEU A 354 -10.72 -14.34 4.75
C LEU A 354 -11.91 -13.88 5.60
N ASN A 355 -13.15 -14.11 5.15
CA ASN A 355 -14.36 -13.56 5.75
C ASN A 355 -14.31 -12.03 5.90
N ILE A 356 -13.51 -11.32 5.11
CA ILE A 356 -13.48 -9.84 5.11
C ILE A 356 -14.77 -9.33 4.47
N ILE A 357 -15.23 -10.01 3.43
CA ILE A 357 -16.50 -9.76 2.76
C ILE A 357 -17.30 -11.06 2.73
N GLU A 358 -18.62 -10.96 2.72
CA GLU A 358 -19.50 -12.12 2.54
C GLU A 358 -19.67 -12.43 1.04
N GLU A 359 -19.77 -13.72 0.71
CA GLU A 359 -20.12 -14.17 -0.64
C GLU A 359 -21.46 -13.55 -1.09
N PHE A 360 -21.51 -13.13 -2.37
CA PHE A 360 -22.73 -12.62 -2.97
C PHE A 360 -23.48 -13.78 -3.63
N SER A 361 -24.64 -14.15 -3.08
CA SER A 361 -25.54 -15.12 -3.73
C SER A 361 -26.69 -14.36 -4.40
N GLU A 362 -26.86 -14.54 -5.72
CA GLU A 362 -27.98 -13.95 -6.48
C GLU A 362 -29.37 -14.37 -5.93
N ASN A 363 -29.44 -15.53 -5.26
CA ASN A 363 -30.65 -16.04 -4.62
C ASN A 363 -30.97 -15.34 -3.29
N ILE A 364 -30.03 -14.56 -2.75
CA ILE A 364 -30.21 -13.74 -1.57
C ILE A 364 -30.33 -12.28 -2.03
N LYS A 365 -31.48 -11.94 -2.63
CA LYS A 365 -31.99 -10.55 -2.64
C LYS A 365 -32.35 -10.14 -1.21
N MET A 366 -31.43 -10.21 -0.26
CA MET A 366 -31.65 -9.58 1.03
C MET A 366 -31.33 -8.10 0.93
N ASN A 367 -32.15 -7.34 1.65
CA ASN A 367 -31.93 -5.97 2.09
C ASN A 367 -30.54 -5.79 2.74
N ARG A 368 -29.44 -5.92 2.00
CA ARG A 368 -28.16 -5.40 2.45
C ARG A 368 -28.35 -3.90 2.52
N ARG A 369 -28.35 -3.35 3.74
CA ARG A 369 -28.08 -1.92 3.94
C ARG A 369 -26.67 -1.69 3.39
N VAL A 370 -26.58 -1.35 2.10
CA VAL A 370 -25.36 -0.82 1.53
C VAL A 370 -25.13 0.49 2.24
N VAL A 371 -24.24 0.48 3.24
CA VAL A 371 -23.81 1.72 3.88
C VAL A 371 -22.99 2.47 2.83
N SER A 372 -23.67 3.37 2.14
CA SER A 372 -23.00 4.36 1.32
C SER A 372 -22.27 5.28 2.28
N TYR A 373 -20.96 5.08 2.45
CA TYR A 373 -20.14 5.97 3.28
C TYR A 373 -20.17 7.40 2.76
N LYS A 374 -20.58 7.64 1.51
CA LYS A 374 -20.86 8.99 1.02
C LYS A 374 -21.90 9.70 1.88
N THR A 375 -22.99 9.03 2.25
CA THR A 375 -24.04 9.61 3.09
C THR A 375 -23.56 9.81 4.52
N THR A 376 -22.88 8.82 5.11
CA THR A 376 -22.28 8.93 6.45
C THR A 376 -21.30 10.09 6.54
N ILE A 377 -20.40 10.22 5.55
CA ILE A 377 -19.43 11.30 5.45
C ILE A 377 -20.18 12.65 5.38
N ILE A 378 -21.15 12.79 4.48
CA ILE A 378 -21.94 14.03 4.34
C ILE A 378 -22.72 14.34 5.63
N SER A 379 -23.25 13.35 6.35
CA SER A 379 -23.96 13.58 7.61
C SER A 379 -23.04 13.96 8.77
N GLU A 380 -21.87 13.32 8.91
CA GLU A 380 -20.87 13.69 9.93
C GLU A 380 -20.39 15.13 9.73
N ILE A 381 -20.20 15.51 8.47
CA ILE A 381 -19.87 16.86 8.05
C ILE A 381 -20.97 17.85 8.44
N ASN A 382 -22.23 17.57 8.08
CA ASN A 382 -23.34 18.48 8.36
C ASN A 382 -23.63 18.57 9.86
N GLY A 383 -23.42 17.48 10.61
CA GLY A 383 -23.52 17.45 12.07
C GLY A 383 -22.43 18.29 12.77
N LYS A 384 -21.20 18.32 12.24
CA LYS A 384 -20.13 19.20 12.73
C LYS A 384 -20.47 20.69 12.53
N HIS A 385 -21.07 21.05 11.40
CA HIS A 385 -21.51 22.43 11.15
C HIS A 385 -22.64 22.90 12.06
N ASN A 386 -23.52 21.99 12.51
CA ASN A 386 -24.60 22.34 13.45
C ASN A 386 -24.15 22.35 14.93
N SER A 387 -22.89 21.96 15.22
CA SER A 387 -22.37 21.86 16.59
C SER A 387 -21.53 23.07 17.04
N THR A 388 -21.37 24.10 16.20
CA THR A 388 -20.55 25.28 16.54
C THR A 388 -21.31 26.48 17.11
N ASP A 389 -22.63 26.43 17.22
CA ASP A 389 -23.42 27.51 17.84
C ASP A 389 -24.16 26.99 19.06
N ASN A 390 -23.48 26.90 20.21
CA ASN A 390 -24.07 26.98 21.55
C ASN A 390 -22.98 26.95 22.64
N TYR A 391 -22.10 27.95 22.67
CA TYR A 391 -21.47 28.34 23.94
C TYR A 391 -22.50 29.15 24.73
N SER A 392 -23.37 28.45 25.45
CA SER A 392 -24.05 29.05 26.59
C SER A 392 -23.20 28.83 27.83
N THR A 393 -22.79 29.96 28.40
CA THR A 393 -22.10 30.09 29.67
C THR A 393 -22.91 29.40 30.78
N SER A 394 -22.36 28.34 31.36
CA SER A 394 -22.73 27.96 32.73
C SER A 394 -21.48 27.70 33.55
N THR A 395 -21.20 28.70 34.38
CA THR A 395 -20.31 28.67 35.52
C THR A 395 -20.80 27.66 36.55
N SER A 396 -19.92 26.80 37.06
CA SER A 396 -20.12 26.13 38.34
C SER A 396 -18.77 25.95 39.05
N PRO A 397 -18.70 26.08 40.39
CA PRO A 397 -17.54 26.59 41.09
C PRO A 397 -16.58 25.49 41.55
N TYR A 398 -15.28 25.79 41.47
CA TYR A 398 -14.24 25.10 42.23
C TYR A 398 -14.30 25.54 43.70
N SER A 399 -14.56 24.60 44.60
CA SER A 399 -14.18 24.70 46.01
C SER A 399 -12.79 24.11 46.20
N SER A 400 -11.91 24.96 46.71
CA SER A 400 -10.57 24.68 47.22
C SER A 400 -10.55 23.69 48.37
N GLU A 401 -9.54 22.81 48.40
CA GLU A 401 -8.82 22.50 49.64
C GLU A 401 -7.40 21.98 49.36
N GLN A 402 -6.42 22.66 49.95
CA GLN A 402 -5.01 22.34 50.00
C GLN A 402 -4.69 21.61 51.30
N SER A 403 -3.74 20.66 51.28
CA SER A 403 -2.54 20.57 52.17
C SER A 403 -1.98 19.14 52.13
N GLN A 404 -0.82 18.93 51.50
CA GLN A 404 0.53 18.87 52.09
C GLN A 404 0.86 17.60 52.92
N ASN A 405 1.81 16.82 52.39
CA ASN A 405 2.95 16.11 53.03
C ASN A 405 3.56 15.23 51.92
N GLY A 406 4.83 15.24 51.53
CA GLY A 406 6.09 15.54 52.22
C GLY A 406 6.94 14.27 52.19
N GLY A 407 7.91 14.15 51.27
CA GLY A 407 8.84 13.02 51.22
C GLY A 407 9.65 12.90 49.92
N ASN A 408 10.89 13.38 49.94
CA ASN A 408 11.91 13.18 48.92
C ASN A 408 12.53 11.78 49.03
N ASP A 409 12.66 11.06 47.92
CA ASP A 409 13.60 9.94 47.76
C ASP A 409 14.29 10.03 46.38
N PRO A 410 15.60 10.32 46.32
CA PRO A 410 16.35 10.45 45.08
C PRO A 410 17.07 9.14 44.76
N ASN A 411 16.36 8.15 44.18
CA ASN A 411 16.96 7.06 43.39
C ASN A 411 15.87 6.21 42.74
N LYS A 412 15.33 6.67 41.60
CA LYS A 412 14.66 5.79 40.64
C LYS A 412 15.10 6.10 39.22
N ILE A 413 15.87 5.17 38.71
CA ILE A 413 16.38 5.02 37.35
C ILE A 413 15.23 5.21 36.35
N LEU A 414 15.32 6.25 35.52
CA LEU A 414 14.44 6.49 34.37
C LEU A 414 14.71 5.42 33.30
N GLN A 415 13.94 4.34 33.34
CA GLN A 415 13.58 3.60 32.14
C GLN A 415 12.53 4.43 31.41
N ASN A 416 12.90 5.08 30.31
CA ASN A 416 11.95 5.73 29.40
C ASN A 416 11.03 4.66 28.80
N PRO A 417 9.70 4.74 28.99
CA PRO A 417 8.78 3.99 28.16
C PRO A 417 8.77 4.61 26.76
N ILE A 418 8.73 3.74 25.76
CA ILE A 418 8.49 4.06 24.37
C ILE A 418 7.12 4.75 24.29
N GLU A 419 7.10 6.08 24.21
CA GLU A 419 5.90 6.82 23.84
C GLU A 419 5.58 6.52 22.37
N THR A 420 4.59 5.66 22.17
CA THR A 420 3.83 5.56 20.93
C THR A 420 3.14 6.89 20.67
N ARG A 421 3.80 7.81 19.96
CA ARG A 421 3.14 8.99 19.41
C ARG A 421 2.13 8.53 18.37
N ASN A 422 0.85 8.63 18.72
CA ASN A 422 -0.26 8.40 17.81
C ASN A 422 -0.21 9.44 16.68
N SER A 423 -0.18 9.00 15.43
CA SER A 423 -0.18 9.88 14.24
C SER A 423 -1.40 10.83 14.21
N SER A 424 -2.48 10.49 14.91
CA SER A 424 -3.65 11.36 15.14
C SER A 424 -3.35 12.61 15.97
N ASP A 425 -2.48 12.52 16.98
CA ASP A 425 -2.12 13.65 17.84
C ASP A 425 -1.13 14.59 17.14
N PHE A 426 -0.26 14.01 16.30
CA PHE A 426 0.63 14.77 15.42
C PHE A 426 -0.12 15.55 14.32
N LEU A 427 -1.20 14.97 13.76
CA LEU A 427 -2.04 15.65 12.77
C LEU A 427 -2.90 16.77 13.40
N ARG A 428 -3.29 16.63 14.68
CA ARG A 428 -4.05 17.65 15.42
C ARG A 428 -3.21 18.86 15.82
N SER A 429 -1.95 18.67 16.19
CA SER A 429 -1.09 19.78 16.64
C SER A 429 -0.65 20.74 15.54
N TYR A 430 -0.77 20.36 14.26
CA TYR A 430 -0.42 21.21 13.10
C TYR A 430 -1.62 21.87 12.43
N TYR A 431 -2.84 21.50 12.82
CA TYR A 431 -4.10 22.09 12.35
C TYR A 431 -4.81 22.71 13.55
N ASP A 432 -4.17 23.72 14.16
CA ASP A 432 -4.86 24.71 14.96
C ASP A 432 -5.31 25.85 14.02
N PRO A 433 -6.62 26.02 13.76
CA PRO A 433 -7.12 27.11 12.92
C PRO A 433 -6.88 28.51 13.52
N GLU A 434 -6.47 28.62 14.78
CA GLU A 434 -6.25 29.90 15.47
C GLU A 434 -4.81 30.43 15.42
N GLN A 435 -3.89 29.77 14.70
CA GLN A 435 -2.54 30.31 14.46
C GLN A 435 -2.30 30.59 12.98
N THR A 436 -2.90 31.67 12.48
CA THR A 436 -2.41 32.45 11.33
C THR A 436 -2.38 33.92 11.66
#